data_AF-A0A251VC73-F1
#
_entry.id   AF-A0A251VC73-F1
#
_cell.length_a   1.000
_cell.length_b   1.000
_cell.length_c   1.000
_cell.angle_alpha   90.00
_cell.angle_beta   90.00
_cell.angle_gamma   90.00
#
_symmetry.space_group_name_H-M   'P 1'
#
loop_
_entity.id
_entity.type
_entity.pdbx_description
1 polymer ?
#
loop_
_entity_poly.entity_id
_entity_poly.type
_entity_poly.pdbx_seq_one_letter_code
_entity_poly.pdbx_strand_id
1 'polypeptide(L)'
;MMAMMTLMEAKSKLIPDQTVPSETVESTDDIGSAVDLLVKAAGYLQFCLREILVQIPPYMKMKLPVDLQENVLEATYIQALGQGTEMQLASSVGCKNATLSVKRRLACEQLSYFSQAPTAWGAMKHLNKKIPETAAKKSQMYAYLLEEEK
;
A
#
# COMPACT_ATOMS: atom_id res chain seq x y z
N MET A 1 4.64 -17.30 -4.51
CA MET A 1 4.41 -16.77 -5.88
C MET A 1 3.13 -15.93 -5.96
N MET A 2 2.02 -16.35 -5.36
CA MET A 2 0.72 -15.64 -5.40
C MET A 2 0.80 -14.16 -4.96
N ALA A 3 1.39 -13.86 -3.81
CA ALA A 3 1.51 -12.47 -3.33
C ALA A 3 2.20 -11.53 -4.33
N MET A 4 3.33 -11.95 -4.92
CA MET A 4 4.07 -11.13 -5.89
C MET A 4 3.28 -10.89 -7.18
N MET A 5 2.63 -11.94 -7.71
CA MET A 5 1.80 -11.82 -8.91
C MET A 5 0.62 -10.86 -8.67
N THR A 6 -0.05 -10.99 -7.51
CA THR A 6 -1.14 -10.10 -7.12
C THR A 6 -0.67 -8.65 -6.92
N LEU A 7 0.52 -8.43 -6.35
CA LEU A 7 1.13 -7.09 -6.24
C LEU A 7 1.46 -6.49 -7.61
N MET A 8 1.98 -7.29 -8.54
CA MET A 8 2.27 -6.83 -9.90
C MET A 8 1.00 -6.45 -10.65
N GLU A 9 -0.07 -7.22 -10.49
CA GLU A 9 -1.39 -6.92 -11.08
C GLU A 9 -2.03 -5.67 -10.46
N ALA A 10 -1.93 -5.49 -9.14
CA ALA A 10 -2.35 -4.24 -8.51
C ALA A 10 -1.56 -3.04 -9.08
N LYS A 11 -0.25 -3.20 -9.28
CA LYS A 11 0.61 -2.15 -9.84
C LYS A 11 0.32 -1.82 -11.31
N SER A 12 -0.07 -2.80 -12.13
CA SER A 12 -0.43 -2.48 -13.52
C SER A 12 -1.71 -1.64 -13.60
N LYS A 13 -2.65 -1.82 -12.65
CA LYS A 13 -3.84 -0.96 -12.53
C LYS A 13 -3.52 0.45 -12.01
N LEU A 14 -2.36 0.65 -11.39
CA LEU A 14 -1.91 1.94 -10.84
C LEU A 14 -1.19 2.84 -11.86
N ILE A 15 -0.69 2.27 -12.97
CA ILE A 15 0.06 3.01 -13.99
C ILE A 15 -0.85 3.16 -15.21
N PRO A 16 -1.53 4.30 -15.40
CA PRO A 16 -2.31 4.53 -16.61
C PRO A 16 -1.38 4.52 -17.83
N ASP A 17 -1.79 3.83 -18.89
CA ASP A 17 -1.08 3.80 -20.16
C ASP A 17 -1.15 5.20 -20.79
N GLN A 18 -0.03 5.90 -20.89
CA GLN A 18 0.04 7.33 -21.28
C GLN A 18 -0.17 7.58 -22.79
N THR A 19 -0.84 6.68 -23.51
CA THR A 19 -0.92 6.76 -24.98
C THR A 19 -2.05 7.65 -25.50
N VAL A 20 -2.92 8.23 -24.65
CA VAL A 20 -3.99 9.13 -25.14
C VAL A 20 -4.35 10.21 -24.12
N PRO A 21 -4.27 11.52 -24.47
CA PRO A 21 -4.80 12.60 -23.66
C PRO A 21 -6.30 12.69 -23.95
N SER A 22 -7.09 11.81 -23.33
CA SER A 22 -8.53 12.01 -23.23
C SER A 22 -8.85 12.27 -21.78
N GLU A 23 -9.79 13.18 -21.52
CA GLU A 23 -10.35 13.45 -20.19
C GLU A 23 -10.89 12.13 -19.60
N THR A 24 -10.05 11.34 -18.93
CA THR A 24 -10.47 10.07 -18.37
C THR A 24 -11.05 10.32 -17.01
N VAL A 25 -12.39 10.26 -16.95
CA VAL A 25 -13.12 9.89 -15.76
C VAL A 25 -12.44 8.66 -15.16
N GLU A 26 -11.70 8.87 -14.07
CA GLU A 26 -11.00 7.83 -13.33
C GLU A 26 -12.07 6.84 -12.83
N SER A 27 -12.15 5.66 -13.45
CA SER A 27 -13.20 4.69 -13.17
C SER A 27 -13.03 4.21 -11.71
N THR A 28 -14.06 4.39 -10.89
CA THR A 28 -14.06 3.95 -9.48
C THR A 28 -13.88 2.44 -9.33
N ASP A 29 -14.24 1.69 -10.39
CA ASP A 29 -14.14 0.24 -10.45
C ASP A 29 -12.68 -0.24 -10.50
N ASP A 30 -11.79 0.56 -11.08
CA ASP A 30 -10.35 0.24 -11.14
C ASP A 30 -9.66 0.43 -9.80
N ILE A 31 -10.06 1.45 -9.02
CA ILE A 31 -9.56 1.68 -7.66
C ILE A 31 -10.01 0.54 -6.75
N GLY A 32 -11.30 0.19 -6.77
CA GLY A 32 -11.84 -0.93 -5.98
C GLY A 32 -11.10 -2.23 -6.31
N SER A 33 -10.94 -2.54 -7.59
CA SER A 33 -10.21 -3.74 -8.05
C SER A 33 -8.75 -3.75 -7.59
N ALA A 34 -8.06 -2.62 -7.65
CA ALA A 34 -6.66 -2.52 -7.21
C ALA A 34 -6.53 -2.65 -5.69
N VAL A 35 -7.45 -2.07 -4.92
CA VAL A 35 -7.52 -2.21 -3.46
C VAL A 35 -7.75 -3.68 -3.08
N ASP A 36 -8.68 -4.38 -3.74
CA ASP A 36 -8.94 -5.79 -3.50
C ASP A 36 -7.70 -6.66 -3.74
N LEU A 37 -6.95 -6.39 -4.81
CA LEU A 37 -5.68 -7.07 -5.09
C LEU A 37 -4.63 -6.78 -4.01
N LEU A 38 -4.49 -5.53 -3.56
CA LEU A 38 -3.56 -5.17 -2.49
C LEU A 38 -3.90 -5.85 -1.16
N VAL A 39 -5.18 -5.88 -0.78
CA VAL A 39 -5.66 -6.58 0.41
C VAL A 39 -5.41 -8.09 0.30
N LYS A 40 -5.67 -8.67 -0.87
CA LYS A 40 -5.41 -10.09 -1.13
C LYS A 40 -3.92 -10.43 -1.04
N ALA A 41 -3.05 -9.59 -1.59
CA ALA A 41 -1.60 -9.73 -1.46
C ALA A 41 -1.15 -9.63 0.01
N ALA A 42 -1.67 -8.66 0.76
CA ALA A 42 -1.39 -8.52 2.19
C ALA A 42 -1.83 -9.78 2.97
N GLY A 43 -2.99 -10.34 2.67
CA GLY A 43 -3.46 -11.60 3.27
C GLY A 43 -2.50 -12.77 3.02
N TYR A 44 -1.99 -12.91 1.80
CA TYR A 44 -0.98 -13.94 1.49
C TYR A 44 0.33 -13.73 2.27
N LEU A 45 0.80 -12.49 2.37
CA LEU A 45 2.05 -12.18 3.09
C LEU A 45 1.89 -12.40 4.60
N GLN A 46 0.75 -12.00 5.17
CA GLN A 46 0.43 -12.23 6.57
C GLN A 46 0.39 -13.73 6.90
N PHE A 47 -0.24 -14.53 6.04
CA PHE A 47 -0.26 -15.99 6.19
C PHE A 47 1.15 -16.58 6.14
N CYS A 48 1.98 -16.14 5.18
CA CYS A 48 3.38 -16.56 5.12
C CYS A 48 4.15 -16.24 6.42
N LEU A 49 3.98 -15.04 6.97
CA LEU A 49 4.67 -14.61 8.19
C LEU A 49 4.22 -15.40 9.42
N ARG A 50 2.90 -15.56 9.61
CA ARG A 50 2.32 -16.11 10.85
C ARG A 50 2.25 -17.63 10.87
N GLU A 51 2.02 -18.25 9.71
CA GLU A 51 1.75 -19.68 9.64
C GLU A 51 2.90 -20.47 9.02
N ILE A 52 3.55 -19.94 7.98
CA ILE A 52 4.61 -20.69 7.26
C ILE A 52 5.97 -20.48 7.91
N LEU A 53 6.41 -19.23 8.07
CA LEU A 53 7.74 -18.91 8.58
C LEU A 53 7.94 -19.38 10.01
N VAL A 54 6.91 -19.35 10.86
CA VAL A 54 6.99 -19.84 12.25
C VAL A 54 7.34 -21.33 12.32
N GLN A 55 6.97 -22.12 11.31
CA GLN A 55 7.26 -23.56 11.24
C GLN A 55 8.67 -23.86 10.72
N ILE A 56 9.35 -22.88 10.12
CA ILE A 56 10.71 -23.07 9.56
C ILE A 56 11.76 -22.90 10.68
N PRO A 57 12.65 -23.89 10.89
CA PRO A 57 13.72 -23.77 11.87
C PRO A 57 14.63 -22.55 11.62
N PRO A 58 15.18 -21.90 12.67
CA PRO A 58 15.98 -20.68 12.52
C PRO A 58 17.17 -20.81 11.56
N TYR A 59 17.87 -21.95 11.61
CA TYR A 59 19.03 -22.22 10.73
C TYR A 59 18.65 -22.36 9.25
N MET A 60 17.38 -22.69 8.95
CA MET A 60 16.86 -22.73 7.58
C MET A 60 16.37 -21.35 7.14
N LYS A 61 15.78 -20.55 8.04
CA LYS A 61 15.39 -19.16 7.74
C LYS A 61 16.55 -18.32 7.22
N MET A 62 17.75 -18.50 7.78
CA MET A 62 18.97 -17.80 7.34
C MET A 62 19.44 -18.18 5.93
N LYS A 63 18.97 -19.31 5.39
CA LYS A 63 19.29 -19.75 4.02
C LYS A 63 18.22 -19.34 3.01
N LEU A 64 17.14 -18.69 3.45
CA LEU A 64 16.12 -18.21 2.54
C LEU A 64 16.68 -17.10 1.63
N PRO A 65 16.23 -17.04 0.36
CA PRO A 65 16.47 -15.89 -0.50
C PRO A 65 16.07 -14.59 0.19
N VAL A 66 16.76 -13.49 -0.15
CA VAL A 66 16.52 -12.17 0.46
C VAL A 66 15.04 -11.77 0.41
N ASP A 67 14.35 -12.07 -0.69
CA ASP A 67 12.93 -11.74 -0.91
C ASP A 67 11.97 -12.52 0.00
N LEU A 68 12.43 -13.63 0.58
CA LEU A 68 11.66 -14.48 1.49
C LEU A 68 12.06 -14.30 2.96
N GLN A 69 12.98 -13.38 3.24
CA GLN A 69 13.34 -13.07 4.62
C GLN A 69 12.17 -12.43 5.35
N GLU A 70 12.04 -12.74 6.63
CA GLU A 70 10.90 -12.36 7.48
C GLU A 70 10.67 -10.83 7.49
N ASN A 71 11.73 -10.05 7.63
CA ASN A 71 11.70 -8.60 7.56
C ASN A 71 11.25 -8.06 6.19
N VAL A 72 11.63 -8.72 5.08
CA VAL A 72 11.24 -8.31 3.72
C VAL A 72 9.77 -8.62 3.46
N LEU A 73 9.28 -9.77 3.94
CA LEU A 73 7.88 -10.13 3.83
C LEU A 73 7.00 -9.23 4.71
N GLU A 74 7.44 -8.91 5.93
CA GLU A 74 6.75 -7.97 6.83
C GLU A 74 6.72 -6.56 6.24
N ALA A 75 7.84 -6.10 5.68
CA ALA A 75 7.94 -4.84 4.95
C ALA A 75 6.92 -4.75 3.80
N THR A 76 6.86 -5.81 2.99
CA THR A 76 5.99 -5.89 1.83
C THR A 76 4.52 -5.95 2.26
N TYR A 77 4.21 -6.65 3.35
CA TYR A 77 2.87 -6.72 3.94
C TYR A 77 2.38 -5.33 4.39
N ILE A 78 3.21 -4.60 5.15
CA ILE A 78 2.89 -3.25 5.62
C ILE A 78 2.73 -2.28 4.44
N GLN A 79 3.58 -2.38 3.42
CA GLN A 79 3.46 -1.56 2.21
C GLN A 79 2.17 -1.83 1.44
N ALA A 80 1.78 -3.09 1.26
CA ALA A 80 0.56 -3.44 0.55
C ALA A 80 -0.68 -2.82 1.24
N LEU A 81 -0.73 -2.87 2.58
CA LEU A 81 -1.79 -2.23 3.36
C LEU A 81 -1.76 -0.71 3.24
N GLY A 82 -0.59 -0.09 3.43
CA GLY A 82 -0.43 1.37 3.32
C GLY A 82 -0.83 1.90 1.94
N GLN A 83 -0.49 1.18 0.87
CA GLN A 83 -0.88 1.52 -0.50
C GLN A 83 -2.39 1.39 -0.72
N GLY A 84 -3.02 0.33 -0.21
CA GLY A 84 -4.48 0.16 -0.31
C GLY A 84 -5.23 1.30 0.39
N THR A 85 -4.78 1.68 1.59
CA THR A 85 -5.35 2.81 2.33
C THR A 85 -5.09 4.16 1.63
N GLU A 86 -3.91 4.35 1.02
CA GLU A 86 -3.62 5.55 0.21
C GLU A 86 -4.60 5.71 -0.95
N MET A 87 -4.91 4.62 -1.66
CA MET A 87 -5.85 4.64 -2.78
C MET A 87 -7.27 4.98 -2.33
N GLN A 88 -7.73 4.36 -1.24
CA GLN A 88 -9.04 4.65 -0.67
C GLN A 88 -9.13 6.11 -0.19
N LEU A 89 -8.07 6.64 0.41
CA LEU A 89 -8.00 8.04 0.81
C LEU A 89 -8.09 8.97 -0.40
N ALA A 90 -7.26 8.74 -1.43
CA ALA A 90 -7.27 9.53 -2.65
C ALA A 90 -8.65 9.55 -3.32
N SER A 91 -9.31 8.39 -3.42
CA SER A 91 -10.67 8.28 -3.93
C SER A 91 -11.69 9.02 -3.05
N SER A 92 -11.58 8.87 -1.71
CA SER A 92 -12.51 9.51 -0.77
C SER A 92 -12.44 11.04 -0.78
N VAL A 93 -11.28 11.62 -1.08
CA VAL A 93 -11.11 13.08 -1.16
C VAL A 93 -11.93 13.67 -2.32
N GLY A 94 -12.01 12.96 -3.46
CA GLY A 94 -12.85 13.35 -4.59
C GLY A 94 -14.34 13.01 -4.44
N CYS A 95 -14.72 12.23 -3.42
CA CYS A 95 -16.08 11.75 -3.23
C CYS A 95 -16.90 12.70 -2.37
N LYS A 96 -17.94 13.33 -2.97
CA LYS A 96 -18.89 14.22 -2.25
C LYS A 96 -19.65 13.52 -1.12
N ASN A 97 -19.78 12.19 -1.19
CA ASN A 97 -20.50 11.38 -0.20
C ASN A 97 -19.57 10.88 0.92
N ALA A 98 -18.26 11.02 0.79
CA ALA A 98 -17.33 10.62 1.84
C ALA A 98 -17.30 11.67 2.95
N THR A 99 -17.71 11.26 4.15
CA THR A 99 -17.70 12.15 5.30
C THR A 99 -16.27 12.51 5.72
N LEU A 100 -16.12 13.66 6.38
CA LEU A 100 -14.86 14.10 6.97
C LEU A 100 -14.26 13.05 7.93
N SER A 101 -15.11 12.32 8.64
CA SER A 101 -14.69 11.24 9.54
C SER A 101 -14.10 10.04 8.81
N VAL A 102 -14.59 9.71 7.60
CA VAL A 102 -14.01 8.65 6.75
C VAL A 102 -12.63 9.08 6.25
N LYS A 103 -12.51 10.29 5.69
CA LYS A 103 -11.25 10.83 5.18
C LYS A 103 -10.16 10.86 6.29
N ARG A 104 -10.51 11.33 7.49
CA ARG A 104 -9.60 11.34 8.65
C ARG A 104 -9.19 9.95 9.10
N ARG A 105 -10.12 8.99 9.17
CA ARG A 105 -9.81 7.61 9.55
C ARG A 105 -8.78 7.00 8.61
N LEU A 106 -9.00 7.13 7.30
CA LEU A 106 -8.09 6.62 6.27
C LEU A 106 -6.71 7.28 6.34
N ALA A 107 -6.64 8.60 6.57
CA ALA A 107 -5.38 9.30 6.75
C ALA A 107 -4.61 8.81 7.99
N CYS A 108 -5.29 8.62 9.13
CA CYS A 108 -4.68 8.09 10.35
C CYS A 108 -4.19 6.64 10.17
N GLU A 109 -4.96 5.81 9.48
CA GLU A 109 -4.59 4.43 9.20
C GLU A 109 -3.40 4.33 8.25
N GLN A 110 -3.37 5.16 7.20
CA GLN A 110 -2.23 5.28 6.30
C GLN A 110 -0.95 5.68 7.05
N LEU A 111 -1.04 6.69 7.92
CA LEU A 111 0.07 7.13 8.75
C LEU A 111 0.55 6.01 9.68
N SER A 112 -0.37 5.23 10.26
CA SER A 112 -0.04 4.05 11.08
C SER A 112 0.82 3.05 10.31
N TYR A 113 0.43 2.66 9.10
CA TYR A 113 1.24 1.74 8.28
C TYR A 113 2.61 2.33 7.91
N PHE A 114 2.68 3.58 7.46
CA PHE A 114 3.95 4.17 7.04
C PHE A 114 4.88 4.53 8.20
N SER A 115 4.35 4.76 9.41
CA SER A 115 5.18 4.93 10.61
C SER A 115 5.91 3.65 11.03
N GLN A 116 5.40 2.47 10.65
CA GLN A 116 6.04 1.17 10.87
C GLN A 116 7.15 0.89 9.82
N ALA A 117 7.26 1.72 8.77
CA ALA A 117 8.14 1.48 7.62
C ALA A 117 9.65 1.77 7.77
N PRO A 118 10.21 2.41 8.83
CA PRO A 118 11.67 2.58 8.93
C PRO A 118 12.45 1.26 8.83
N THR A 119 11.87 0.17 9.36
CA THR A 119 12.44 -1.20 9.30
C THR A 119 12.24 -1.86 7.94
N ALA A 120 11.18 -1.49 7.22
CA ALA A 120 10.77 -2.05 5.94
C ALA A 120 11.56 -1.49 4.74
N TRP A 121 11.94 -0.22 4.81
CA TRP A 121 12.51 0.51 3.67
C TRP A 121 13.99 0.18 3.40
N GLY A 122 14.73 -0.24 4.43
CA GLY A 122 16.14 -0.62 4.31
C GLY A 122 16.38 -1.74 3.29
N ALA A 123 15.41 -2.64 3.14
CA ALA A 123 15.46 -3.78 2.21
C ALA A 123 14.98 -3.47 0.78
N MET A 124 14.22 -2.40 0.57
CA MET A 124 13.54 -2.09 -0.70
C MET A 124 14.12 -0.89 -1.45
N LYS A 125 15.41 -0.57 -1.26
CA LYS A 125 16.11 0.60 -1.86
C LYS A 125 16.00 0.72 -3.39
N HIS A 126 15.63 -0.34 -4.10
CA HIS A 126 15.52 -0.37 -5.56
C HIS A 126 14.08 -0.25 -6.09
N LEU A 127 13.05 -0.37 -5.26
CA LEU A 127 11.65 -0.41 -5.72
C LEU A 127 10.91 0.93 -5.59
N ASN A 128 11.41 1.89 -4.81
CA ASN A 128 10.84 3.23 -4.80
C ASN A 128 11.76 4.29 -4.19
N LYS A 129 12.11 5.34 -4.95
CA LYS A 129 12.91 6.47 -4.42
C LYS A 129 12.09 7.72 -4.05
N LYS A 130 10.77 7.77 -4.32
CA LYS A 130 9.98 9.02 -4.20
C LYS A 130 8.79 8.98 -3.23
N ILE A 131 8.43 7.84 -2.64
CA ILE A 131 7.18 7.72 -1.88
C ILE A 131 7.17 8.29 -0.44
N PRO A 132 8.23 8.30 0.40
CA PRO A 132 8.05 8.63 1.82
C PRO A 132 7.73 10.12 2.05
N GLU A 133 8.50 11.01 1.41
CA GLU A 133 8.21 12.45 1.51
C GLU A 133 6.90 12.82 0.83
N THR A 134 6.57 12.16 -0.28
CA THR A 134 5.33 12.43 -1.02
C THR A 134 4.10 11.96 -0.24
N ALA A 135 4.16 10.80 0.42
CA ALA A 135 3.07 10.28 1.24
C ALA A 135 2.88 11.10 2.53
N ALA A 136 3.97 11.50 3.20
CA ALA A 136 3.90 12.37 4.37
C ALA A 136 3.38 13.77 4.00
N LYS A 137 3.88 14.38 2.92
CA LYS A 137 3.40 15.67 2.40
C LYS A 137 1.95 15.59 1.91
N LYS A 138 1.54 14.49 1.28
CA LYS A 138 0.14 14.25 0.86
C LYS A 138 -0.78 14.04 2.07
N SER A 139 -0.36 13.28 3.07
CA SER A 139 -1.13 13.11 4.31
C SER A 139 -1.32 14.46 5.03
N GLN A 140 -0.27 15.29 5.12
CA GLN A 140 -0.36 16.66 5.64
C GLN A 140 -1.23 17.57 4.77
N MET A 141 -1.12 17.48 3.44
CA MET A 141 -1.96 18.23 2.50
C MET A 141 -3.43 17.84 2.64
N TYR A 142 -3.75 16.55 2.73
CA TYR A 142 -5.10 16.08 2.96
C TYR A 142 -5.61 16.52 4.33
N ALA A 143 -4.77 16.47 5.38
CA ALA A 143 -5.13 17.01 6.69
C ALA A 143 -5.47 18.52 6.63
N TYR A 144 -4.69 19.31 5.87
CA TYR A 144 -4.94 20.74 5.68
C TYR A 144 -6.21 21.03 4.88
N LEU A 145 -6.44 20.32 3.76
CA LEU A 145 -7.68 20.44 2.97
C LEU A 145 -8.92 20.05 3.78
N LEU A 146 -8.80 19.10 4.72
CA LEU A 146 -9.87 18.73 5.65
C LEU A 146 -10.13 19.79 6.74
N GLU A 147 -9.20 20.71 6.98
CA GLU A 147 -9.37 21.85 7.89
C GLU A 147 -10.01 23.05 7.17
N GLU A 148 -9.81 23.21 5.86
CA GLU A 148 -10.43 24.26 5.03
C GLU A 148 -11.91 23.99 4.67
N GLU A 149 -12.37 22.73 4.66
CA GLU A 149 -13.80 22.39 4.45
C GLU A 149 -14.72 22.68 5.68
N LYS A 150 -14.27 23.49 6.66
CA LYS A 150 -14.96 23.78 7.93
C LYS A 150 -15.50 25.20 8.00
#